data_AF-A0A9E5H1Q8-F1
#
_entry.id   AF-A0A9E5H1Q8-F1
#
_cell.length_a   1.000
_cell.length_b   1.000
_cell.length_c   1.000
_cell.angle_alpha   90.00
_cell.angle_beta   90.00
_cell.angle_gamma   90.00
#
_symmetry.space_group_name_H-M   'P 1'
#
loop_
_entity.id
_entity.type
_entity.pdbx_description
1 polymer ?
#
loop_
_entity_poly.entity_id
_entity_poly.type
_entity_poly.pdbx_seq_one_letter_code
_entity_poly.pdbx_strand_id
1 'polypeptide(L)'
;MSVFPRLFSLAILFMLSACSLFKECPTPPVYLQEVNFSLDSDANKKSATAIDLLIVYDPALLEVLLKMEAKDYYVAAKQLKQDYPTLADILHWELTPGQVVKNYPINLRSDAPQGVVMFADYYAPGAHRVRVGSSKVIHVHFRENDFCILEQGCFGEPNPHMSQEAAALQKNIIFKEIEGADPKATIAQVEAVKAAQTQKDGMDLAKEVAKQAEKFSAKY
;
A
#
# COMPACT_ATOMS: atom_id res chain seq x y z
N MET A 1 -14.97 68.91 -7.39
CA MET A 1 -15.09 68.19 -6.10
C MET A 1 -15.27 66.71 -6.40
N SER A 2 -14.17 65.97 -6.38
CA SER A 2 -14.07 64.56 -6.79
C SER A 2 -14.32 63.64 -5.60
N VAL A 3 -15.45 62.93 -5.61
CA VAL A 3 -15.80 61.91 -4.61
C VAL A 3 -15.55 60.54 -5.23
N PHE A 4 -14.30 60.14 -5.40
CA PHE A 4 -13.92 58.77 -5.78
C PHE A 4 -12.42 58.63 -5.46
N PRO A 5 -12.05 58.17 -4.25
CA PRO A 5 -11.71 56.75 -4.10
C PRO A 5 -11.79 56.27 -2.64
N ARG A 6 -12.87 55.61 -2.21
CA ARG A 6 -12.88 54.88 -0.91
C ARG A 6 -13.44 53.47 -0.97
N LEU A 7 -13.95 53.05 -2.12
CA LEU A 7 -14.58 51.73 -2.28
C LEU A 7 -13.62 50.65 -2.81
N PHE A 8 -12.41 51.00 -3.25
CA PHE A 8 -11.50 50.02 -3.86
C PHE A 8 -10.60 49.27 -2.86
N SER A 9 -10.50 49.73 -1.60
CA SER A 9 -9.63 49.09 -0.60
C SER A 9 -10.28 47.94 0.19
N LEU A 10 -11.61 47.77 0.16
CA LEU A 10 -12.27 46.73 0.97
C LEU A 10 -12.45 45.38 0.23
N ALA A 11 -12.24 45.34 -1.08
CA ALA A 11 -12.39 44.13 -1.90
C ALA A 11 -11.16 43.20 -1.89
N ILE A 12 -10.00 43.68 -1.44
CA ILE A 12 -8.75 42.91 -1.44
C ILE A 12 -8.62 42.02 -0.19
N LEU A 13 -9.35 42.31 0.90
CA LEU A 13 -9.27 41.55 2.15
C LEU A 13 -10.08 40.24 2.14
N PHE A 14 -10.97 40.02 1.16
CA PHE A 14 -11.81 38.82 1.09
C PHE A 14 -11.24 37.67 0.23
N MET A 15 -10.15 37.91 -0.51
CA MET A 15 -9.57 36.92 -1.44
C MET A 15 -8.48 36.02 -0.83
N LEU A 16 -8.17 36.16 0.46
CA LEU A 16 -7.14 35.36 1.15
C LEU A 16 -7.69 34.16 1.96
N SER A 17 -9.01 33.91 1.95
CA SER A 17 -9.61 32.86 2.79
C SER A 17 -9.91 31.53 2.06
N ALA A 18 -9.33 31.29 0.87
CA ALA A 18 -9.71 30.18 0.00
C ALA A 18 -8.73 28.98 -0.03
N CYS A 19 -7.99 28.69 1.04
CA CYS A 19 -7.08 27.53 1.10
C CYS A 19 -7.24 26.66 2.36
N SER A 20 -8.46 26.51 2.88
CA SER A 20 -8.72 25.58 4.00
C SER A 20 -9.87 24.61 3.73
N LEU A 21 -10.13 24.30 2.46
CA LEU A 21 -10.98 23.17 2.08
C LEU A 21 -10.11 22.01 1.58
N PHE A 22 -9.14 21.60 2.40
CA PHE A 22 -8.56 20.27 2.24
C PHE A 22 -9.66 19.28 2.60
N LYS A 23 -10.31 18.77 1.56
CA LYS A 23 -11.21 17.63 1.63
C LYS A 23 -10.41 16.49 2.26
N GLU A 24 -10.69 16.16 3.52
CA GLU A 24 -10.12 15.02 4.22
C GLU A 24 -10.33 13.79 3.33
N CYS A 25 -9.26 13.34 2.67
CA CYS A 25 -9.28 12.07 1.98
C CYS A 25 -9.57 11.00 3.05
N PRO A 26 -10.63 10.20 2.92
CA PRO A 26 -10.95 9.20 3.93
C PRO A 26 -9.75 8.31 4.17
N THR A 27 -9.25 8.29 5.41
CA THR A 27 -8.20 7.34 5.82
C THR A 27 -8.78 5.94 5.69
N PRO A 28 -8.17 5.03 4.92
CA PRO A 28 -8.77 3.73 4.75
C PRO A 28 -8.77 2.98 6.09
N PRO A 29 -9.87 2.26 6.38
CA PRO A 29 -10.08 1.62 7.66
C PRO A 29 -9.04 0.52 7.90
N VAL A 30 -8.77 0.24 9.17
CA VAL A 30 -7.82 -0.77 9.61
C VAL A 30 -8.58 -2.02 10.03
N TYR A 31 -8.36 -3.12 9.32
CA TYR A 31 -8.93 -4.44 9.65
C TYR A 31 -7.87 -5.50 9.95
N LEU A 32 -6.62 -5.09 10.12
CA LEU A 32 -5.47 -5.98 10.22
C LEU A 32 -5.60 -6.95 11.39
N GLN A 33 -5.44 -8.24 11.10
CA GLN A 33 -5.55 -9.36 12.02
C GLN A 33 -4.32 -10.27 11.94
N GLU A 34 -3.60 -10.28 10.81
CA GLU A 34 -2.48 -11.20 10.61
C GLU A 34 -1.42 -10.61 9.69
N VAL A 35 -0.15 -10.88 10.01
CA VAL A 35 1.01 -10.54 9.18
C VAL A 35 1.82 -11.77 8.86
N ASN A 36 2.22 -11.88 7.59
CA ASN A 36 3.14 -12.87 7.08
C ASN A 36 4.37 -12.16 6.50
N PHE A 37 5.56 -12.71 6.74
CA PHE A 37 6.82 -12.17 6.24
C PHE A 37 7.51 -13.19 5.33
N SER A 38 8.07 -12.69 4.22
CA SER A 38 8.96 -13.43 3.32
C SER A 38 10.13 -12.55 2.93
N LEU A 39 11.35 -13.07 3.03
CA LEU A 39 12.56 -12.33 2.72
C LEU A 39 13.34 -13.05 1.63
N ASP A 40 13.72 -12.33 0.58
CA ASP A 40 14.64 -12.83 -0.43
C ASP A 40 15.99 -13.22 0.22
N SER A 41 16.73 -14.13 -0.43
CA SER A 41 18.06 -14.56 0.05
C SER A 41 19.10 -13.44 0.07
N ASP A 42 18.87 -12.36 -0.66
CA ASP A 42 19.69 -11.15 -0.72
C ASP A 42 19.04 -9.94 -0.04
N ALA A 43 17.93 -10.14 0.69
CA ALA A 43 17.21 -9.07 1.36
C ALA A 43 18.12 -8.19 2.23
N ASN A 44 17.89 -6.88 2.18
CA ASN A 44 18.69 -5.87 2.88
C ASN A 44 20.21 -6.11 2.73
N LYS A 45 20.67 -6.35 1.50
CA LYS A 45 22.07 -6.67 1.18
C LYS A 45 22.63 -7.82 2.01
N LYS A 46 21.85 -8.91 2.10
CA LYS A 46 22.18 -10.13 2.88
C LYS A 46 22.36 -9.88 4.38
N SER A 47 21.67 -8.90 4.93
CA SER A 47 21.76 -8.53 6.35
C SER A 47 20.42 -8.67 7.07
N ALA A 48 20.47 -8.80 8.40
CA ALA A 48 19.26 -8.75 9.21
C ALA A 48 18.56 -7.39 9.05
N THR A 49 17.24 -7.38 9.14
CA THR A 49 16.40 -6.19 8.98
C THR A 49 15.49 -6.04 10.18
N ALA A 50 15.64 -4.92 10.88
CA ALA A 50 14.72 -4.48 11.92
C ALA A 50 13.42 -4.02 11.26
N ILE A 51 12.28 -4.50 11.77
CA ILE A 51 10.96 -4.19 11.26
C ILE A 51 10.07 -3.78 12.42
N ASP A 52 9.50 -2.59 12.33
CA ASP A 52 8.52 -2.08 13.28
C ASP A 52 7.18 -1.89 12.57
N LEU A 53 6.14 -2.53 13.10
CA LEU A 53 4.75 -2.27 12.75
C LEU A 53 4.11 -1.44 13.87
N LEU A 54 3.65 -0.25 13.51
CA LEU A 54 3.00 0.68 14.41
C LEU A 54 1.50 0.69 14.15
N ILE A 55 0.73 0.34 15.18
CA ILE A 55 -0.72 0.54 15.21
C ILE A 55 -0.95 1.89 15.88
N VAL A 56 -1.36 2.90 15.10
CA VAL A 56 -1.40 4.29 15.54
C VAL A 56 -2.82 4.71 15.89
N TYR A 57 -3.01 5.29 17.06
CA TYR A 57 -4.31 5.74 17.57
C TYR A 57 -4.48 7.26 17.56
N ASP A 58 -3.41 8.01 17.29
CA ASP A 58 -3.44 9.47 17.18
C ASP A 58 -3.20 9.93 15.73
N PRO A 59 -4.08 10.77 15.17
CA PRO A 59 -3.99 11.19 13.77
C PRO A 59 -2.78 12.09 13.51
N ALA A 60 -2.37 12.93 14.47
CA ALA A 60 -1.22 13.81 14.31
C ALA A 60 0.09 13.00 14.26
N LEU A 61 0.21 11.98 15.12
CA LEU A 61 1.33 11.04 15.07
C LEU A 61 1.35 10.29 13.73
N LEU A 62 0.20 9.82 13.24
CA LEU A 62 0.12 9.14 11.95
C LEU A 62 0.64 10.03 10.81
N GLU A 63 0.24 11.30 10.77
CA GLU A 63 0.73 12.24 9.75
C GLU A 63 2.25 12.44 9.79
N VAL A 64 2.83 12.51 10.99
CA VAL A 64 4.28 12.64 11.17
C VAL A 64 4.99 11.39 10.66
N LEU A 65 4.53 10.20 11.06
CA LEU A 65 5.11 8.93 10.62
C LEU A 65 5.03 8.76 9.10
N LEU A 66 3.93 9.17 8.47
CA LEU A 66 3.75 9.11 7.01
C LEU A 66 4.63 10.09 6.23
N LYS A 67 5.40 10.95 6.90
CA LYS A 67 6.36 11.87 6.27
C LYS A 67 7.82 11.51 6.60
N MET A 68 8.04 10.56 7.50
CA MET A 68 9.35 10.18 8.03
C MET A 68 10.01 9.04 7.25
N GLU A 69 11.31 9.11 6.99
CA GLU A 69 12.08 7.96 6.50
C GLU A 69 12.36 6.96 7.63
N ALA A 70 12.56 5.68 7.30
CA ALA A 70 12.79 4.65 8.31
C ALA A 70 14.01 4.94 9.21
N LYS A 71 15.09 5.49 8.65
CA LYS A 71 16.29 5.86 9.42
C LYS A 71 15.96 6.85 10.53
N ASP A 72 15.19 7.89 10.22
CA ASP A 72 14.77 8.90 11.20
C ASP A 72 13.85 8.30 12.26
N TYR A 73 12.96 7.40 11.84
CA TYR A 73 12.08 6.67 12.76
C TYR A 73 12.89 5.87 13.77
N TYR A 74 13.86 5.05 13.35
CA TYR A 74 14.63 4.21 14.27
C TYR A 74 15.50 5.01 15.24
N VAL A 75 15.95 6.21 14.85
CA VAL A 75 16.61 7.15 15.77
C VAL A 75 15.64 7.64 16.86
N ALA A 76 14.39 7.93 16.49
CA ALA A 76 13.37 8.47 17.40
C ALA A 76 12.54 7.40 18.15
N ALA A 77 12.52 6.15 17.69
CA ALA A 77 11.58 5.11 18.11
C ALA A 77 11.59 4.86 19.63
N LYS A 78 12.78 4.82 20.23
CA LYS A 78 12.93 4.65 21.69
C LYS A 78 12.27 5.79 22.46
N GLN A 79 12.51 7.04 22.04
CA GLN A 79 11.96 8.22 22.69
C GLN A 79 10.44 8.29 22.49
N LEU A 80 9.97 8.00 21.27
CA LEU A 80 8.54 7.95 20.94
C LEU A 80 7.79 6.99 21.87
N LYS A 81 8.34 5.78 22.09
CA LYS A 81 7.74 4.77 22.97
C LYS A 81 7.69 5.21 24.44
N GLN A 82 8.68 5.99 24.89
CA GLN A 82 8.78 6.44 26.27
C GLN A 82 7.87 7.63 26.57
N ASP A 83 7.84 8.62 25.66
CA ASP A 83 7.06 9.84 25.85
C ASP A 83 5.58 9.65 25.53
N TYR A 84 5.28 8.73 24.62
CA TYR A 84 3.94 8.56 24.05
C TYR A 84 3.48 7.09 24.00
N PRO A 85 3.53 6.36 25.13
CA PRO A 85 3.24 4.92 25.15
C PRO A 85 1.80 4.56 24.77
N THR A 86 0.88 5.52 24.80
CA THR A 86 -0.53 5.32 24.44
C THR A 86 -0.85 5.72 23.00
N LEU A 87 0.03 6.44 22.29
CA LEU A 87 -0.31 6.93 20.95
C LEU A 87 -0.16 5.87 19.86
N ALA A 88 0.69 4.86 20.10
CA ALA A 88 0.82 3.71 19.20
C ALA A 88 1.22 2.43 19.96
N ASP A 89 0.79 1.28 19.45
CA ASP A 89 1.39 0.00 19.80
C ASP A 89 2.49 -0.32 18.77
N ILE A 90 3.65 -0.79 19.25
CA ILE A 90 4.80 -1.11 18.39
C ILE A 90 5.09 -2.59 18.50
N LEU A 91 4.99 -3.30 17.37
CA LEU A 91 5.42 -4.68 17.22
C LEU A 91 6.74 -4.70 16.46
N HIS A 92 7.73 -5.38 17.01
CA HIS A 92 9.10 -5.36 16.52
C HIS A 92 9.57 -6.77 16.14
N TRP A 93 10.27 -6.87 15.01
CA TRP A 93 10.95 -8.08 14.57
C TRP A 93 12.36 -7.76 14.06
N GLU A 94 13.24 -8.75 14.20
CA GLU A 94 14.55 -8.79 13.55
C GLU A 94 14.55 -10.02 12.63
N LEU A 95 14.50 -9.79 11.31
CA LEU A 95 14.37 -10.87 10.33
C LEU A 95 15.63 -11.00 9.47
N THR A 96 16.06 -12.23 9.21
CA THR A 96 17.25 -12.54 8.39
C THR A 96 16.87 -12.93 6.96
N PRO A 97 17.77 -12.76 5.97
CA PRO A 97 17.51 -13.18 4.59
C PRO A 97 17.06 -14.64 4.48
N GLY A 98 16.11 -14.92 3.58
CA GLY A 98 15.51 -16.25 3.41
C GLY A 98 14.52 -16.69 4.49
N GLN A 99 14.30 -15.88 5.55
CA GLN A 99 13.36 -16.21 6.61
C GLN A 99 11.92 -16.07 6.13
N VAL A 100 11.05 -16.95 6.65
CA VAL A 100 9.60 -16.90 6.45
C VAL A 100 8.92 -16.95 7.82
N VAL A 101 8.04 -16.00 8.07
CA VAL A 101 7.17 -15.96 9.25
C VAL A 101 5.74 -16.07 8.77
N LYS A 102 4.97 -16.98 9.37
CA LYS A 102 3.58 -17.23 8.97
C LYS A 102 2.63 -17.02 10.12
N ASN A 103 1.45 -16.51 9.79
CA ASN A 103 0.30 -16.42 10.66
C ASN A 103 0.57 -15.68 11.98
N TYR A 104 1.34 -14.59 11.95
CA TYR A 104 1.57 -13.81 13.17
C TYR A 104 0.30 -13.01 13.50
N PRO A 105 -0.35 -13.25 14.65
CA PRO A 105 -1.61 -12.59 14.99
C PRO A 105 -1.37 -11.13 15.42
N ILE A 106 -2.23 -10.23 14.95
CA ILE A 106 -2.26 -8.82 15.34
C ILE A 106 -3.47 -8.59 16.23
N ASN A 107 -3.20 -8.09 17.44
CA ASN A 107 -4.23 -7.72 18.40
C ASN A 107 -4.28 -6.19 18.49
N LEU A 108 -5.39 -5.60 18.05
CA LEU A 108 -5.65 -4.18 18.22
C LEU A 108 -6.09 -3.93 19.67
N ARG A 109 -5.54 -2.90 20.31
CA ARG A 109 -5.93 -2.51 21.67
C ARG A 109 -7.32 -1.88 21.72
N SER A 110 -7.74 -1.25 20.62
CA SER A 110 -9.08 -0.72 20.42
C SER A 110 -9.56 -0.95 18.99
N ASP A 111 -10.86 -0.74 18.77
CA ASP A 111 -11.55 -0.85 17.48
C ASP A 111 -11.38 0.38 16.57
N ALA A 112 -10.70 1.43 17.05
CA ALA A 112 -10.57 2.71 16.35
C ALA A 112 -9.11 3.20 16.14
N PRO A 113 -8.18 2.37 15.61
CA PRO A 113 -6.88 2.88 15.17
C PRO A 113 -7.04 3.82 13.96
N GLN A 114 -6.22 4.86 13.90
CA GLN A 114 -6.19 5.85 12.82
C GLN A 114 -5.43 5.34 11.59
N GLY A 115 -4.50 4.41 11.80
CA GLY A 115 -3.74 3.77 10.73
C GLY A 115 -2.73 2.77 11.26
N VAL A 116 -2.17 2.00 10.34
CA VAL A 116 -1.01 1.14 10.61
C VAL A 116 0.10 1.50 9.65
N VAL A 117 1.31 1.66 10.17
CA VAL A 117 2.51 2.00 9.41
C VAL A 117 3.57 0.96 9.71
N MET A 118 4.23 0.45 8.67
CA MET A 118 5.38 -0.44 8.81
C MET A 118 6.63 0.28 8.34
N PHE A 119 7.70 0.18 9.11
CA PHE A 119 9.05 0.62 8.77
C PHE A 119 10.00 -0.57 8.72
N ALA A 120 11.00 -0.50 7.84
CA ALA A 120 12.08 -1.47 7.77
C ALA A 120 13.44 -0.76 7.71
N ASP A 121 14.40 -1.16 8.55
CA ASP A 121 15.72 -0.53 8.61
C ASP A 121 16.65 -1.06 7.52
N TYR A 122 16.40 -0.61 6.28
CA TYR A 122 17.27 -0.93 5.15
C TYR A 122 18.60 -0.16 5.20
N TYR A 123 19.63 -0.77 4.62
CA TYR A 123 20.89 -0.09 4.28
C TYR A 123 20.79 0.79 3.05
N ALA A 124 19.84 0.51 2.15
CA ALA A 124 19.55 1.38 1.03
C ALA A 124 19.01 2.73 1.54
N PRO A 125 19.27 3.84 0.83
CA PRO A 125 18.58 5.10 1.11
C PRO A 125 17.13 5.01 0.63
N GLY A 126 16.20 5.58 1.40
CA GLY A 126 14.80 5.63 1.02
C GLY A 126 13.86 5.72 2.21
N ALA A 127 12.58 5.91 1.90
CA ALA A 127 11.55 6.01 2.92
C ALA A 127 11.41 4.72 3.73
N HIS A 128 11.52 3.56 3.07
CA HIS A 128 11.36 2.22 3.65
C HIS A 128 10.21 2.16 4.65
N ARG A 129 9.07 2.67 4.18
CA ARG A 129 7.85 2.85 4.96
C ARG A 129 6.65 2.59 4.07
N VAL A 130 5.69 1.83 4.59
CA VAL A 130 4.40 1.62 3.94
C VAL A 130 3.26 1.83 4.94
N ARG A 131 2.19 2.50 4.50
CA ARG A 131 0.93 2.51 5.23
C ARG A 131 0.17 1.25 4.86
N VAL A 132 -0.24 0.47 5.86
CA VAL A 132 -1.07 -0.71 5.62
C VAL A 132 -2.46 -0.27 5.18
N GLY A 133 -3.00 -0.95 4.18
CA GLY A 133 -4.35 -0.75 3.66
C GLY A 133 -5.42 -1.42 4.52
N SER A 134 -6.54 -1.78 3.90
CA SER A 134 -7.70 -2.36 4.59
C SER A 134 -7.72 -3.90 4.57
N SER A 135 -6.60 -4.56 4.24
CA SER A 135 -6.55 -6.03 4.26
C SER A 135 -6.55 -6.56 5.69
N LYS A 136 -7.25 -7.67 5.93
CA LYS A 136 -7.22 -8.38 7.23
C LYS A 136 -5.93 -9.17 7.43
N VAL A 137 -5.44 -9.76 6.35
CA VAL A 137 -4.19 -10.50 6.30
C VAL A 137 -3.29 -9.77 5.31
N ILE A 138 -2.03 -9.57 5.68
CA ILE A 138 -1.04 -9.01 4.75
C ILE A 138 0.15 -9.95 4.59
N HIS A 139 0.70 -9.98 3.38
CA HIS A 139 1.96 -10.62 3.06
C HIS A 139 2.98 -9.54 2.74
N VAL A 140 4.01 -9.47 3.56
CA VAL A 140 5.09 -8.51 3.39
C VAL A 140 6.30 -9.23 2.80
N HIS A 141 6.81 -8.66 1.72
CA HIS A 141 7.91 -9.23 0.98
C HIS A 141 9.10 -8.26 0.97
N PHE A 142 10.26 -8.74 1.41
CA PHE A 142 11.50 -7.97 1.53
C PHE A 142 12.47 -8.40 0.44
N ARG A 143 12.95 -7.41 -0.33
CA ARG A 143 13.93 -7.58 -1.41
C ARG A 143 15.27 -6.99 -0.99
N GLU A 144 16.24 -6.97 -1.91
CA GLU A 144 17.57 -6.44 -1.62
C GLU A 144 17.56 -4.99 -1.08
N ASN A 145 16.75 -4.11 -1.68
CA ASN A 145 16.79 -2.67 -1.41
C ASN A 145 15.47 -2.06 -0.92
N ASP A 146 14.37 -2.81 -0.91
CA ASP A 146 13.09 -2.32 -0.38
C ASP A 146 12.11 -3.45 -0.12
N PHE A 147 11.00 -3.14 0.55
CA PHE A 147 9.90 -4.08 0.81
C PHE A 147 8.56 -3.57 0.33
N CYS A 148 7.58 -4.47 0.26
CA CYS A 148 6.22 -4.15 -0.15
C CYS A 148 5.20 -5.07 0.53
N ILE A 149 3.94 -4.63 0.52
CA ILE A 149 2.78 -5.45 0.89
C ILE A 149 2.17 -5.98 -0.40
N LEU A 150 2.11 -7.30 -0.57
CA LEU A 150 1.66 -7.93 -1.82
C LEU A 150 0.24 -7.50 -2.20
N GLU A 151 -0.66 -7.41 -1.22
CA GLU A 151 -2.06 -6.99 -1.41
C GLU A 151 -2.18 -5.54 -1.90
N GLN A 152 -1.17 -4.71 -1.67
CA GLN A 152 -1.12 -3.31 -2.09
C GLN A 152 -0.27 -3.09 -3.35
N GLY A 153 0.34 -4.16 -3.87
CA GLY A 153 1.24 -4.14 -5.02
C GLY A 153 2.70 -3.85 -4.65
N CYS A 154 3.61 -4.50 -5.36
CA CYS A 154 5.04 -4.25 -5.31
C CYS A 154 5.46 -3.49 -6.55
N PHE A 155 5.53 -2.16 -6.45
CA PHE A 155 6.02 -1.32 -7.55
C PHE A 155 7.53 -1.06 -7.38
N GLY A 156 8.32 -1.41 -8.39
CA GLY A 156 9.79 -1.38 -8.39
C GLY A 156 10.35 -2.65 -9.03
N GLU A 157 11.37 -2.53 -9.88
CA GLU A 157 11.76 -3.59 -10.84
C GLU A 157 11.81 -5.00 -10.22
N PRO A 158 11.22 -6.01 -10.88
CA PRO A 158 11.32 -7.38 -10.42
C PRO A 158 12.78 -7.82 -10.49
N ASN A 159 13.32 -8.35 -9.39
CA ASN A 159 14.53 -9.16 -9.44
C ASN A 159 14.28 -10.27 -10.49
N PRO A 160 15.18 -10.47 -11.48
CA PRO A 160 14.96 -11.46 -12.55
C PRO A 160 14.76 -12.89 -12.04
N HIS A 161 15.12 -13.19 -10.79
CA HIS A 161 14.84 -14.47 -10.14
C HIS A 161 13.43 -14.55 -9.50
N MET A 162 12.77 -13.41 -9.24
CA MET A 162 11.47 -13.28 -8.57
C MET A 162 10.26 -13.36 -9.51
N SER A 163 10.45 -13.24 -10.83
CA SER A 163 9.35 -13.37 -11.80
C SER A 163 8.61 -14.72 -11.69
N GLN A 164 9.27 -15.77 -11.22
CA GLN A 164 8.70 -17.12 -11.17
C GLN A 164 8.14 -17.48 -9.77
N GLU A 165 8.81 -17.05 -8.69
CA GLU A 165 8.43 -17.40 -7.32
C GLU A 165 7.31 -16.49 -6.77
N ALA A 166 7.34 -15.19 -7.06
CA ALA A 166 6.22 -14.28 -6.75
C ALA A 166 4.96 -14.63 -7.53
N ALA A 167 5.10 -15.03 -8.80
CA ALA A 167 3.97 -15.50 -9.60
C ALA A 167 3.39 -16.81 -9.05
N ALA A 168 4.24 -17.72 -8.53
CA ALA A 168 3.81 -18.95 -7.89
C ALA A 168 3.11 -18.69 -6.54
N LEU A 169 3.61 -17.77 -5.72
CA LEU A 169 2.98 -17.36 -4.46
C LEU A 169 1.65 -16.65 -4.68
N GLN A 170 1.59 -15.69 -5.62
CA GLN A 170 0.35 -15.00 -5.96
C GLN A 170 -0.69 -15.98 -6.53
N LYS A 171 -0.26 -16.91 -7.39
CA LYS A 171 -1.12 -17.98 -7.89
C LYS A 171 -1.63 -18.88 -6.76
N ASN A 172 -0.80 -19.23 -5.78
CA ASN A 172 -1.19 -20.08 -4.65
C ASN A 172 -2.10 -19.36 -3.64
N ILE A 173 -1.95 -18.05 -3.45
CA ILE A 173 -2.86 -17.22 -2.64
C ILE A 173 -4.24 -17.16 -3.32
N ILE A 174 -4.27 -16.86 -4.62
CA ILE A 174 -5.51 -16.89 -5.43
C ILE A 174 -6.15 -18.29 -5.40
N PHE A 175 -5.36 -19.36 -5.46
CA PHE A 175 -5.87 -20.73 -5.43
C PHE A 175 -6.41 -21.13 -4.05
N LYS A 176 -5.75 -20.73 -2.96
CA LYS A 176 -6.23 -20.98 -1.59
C LYS A 176 -7.53 -20.26 -1.26
N GLU A 177 -7.77 -19.09 -1.83
CA GLU A 177 -9.03 -18.36 -1.65
C GLU A 177 -10.21 -19.06 -2.34
N ILE A 178 -9.94 -19.94 -3.32
CA ILE A 178 -10.95 -20.75 -4.02
C ILE A 178 -11.26 -22.06 -3.28
N GLU A 179 -10.33 -22.62 -2.51
CA GLU A 179 -10.49 -23.90 -1.79
C GLU A 179 -11.50 -23.85 -0.62
N GLY A 180 -12.01 -22.66 -0.25
CA GLY A 180 -13.06 -22.48 0.75
C GLY A 180 -14.49 -22.35 0.20
N ALA A 181 -14.68 -22.32 -1.13
CA ALA A 181 -15.98 -22.05 -1.75
C ALA A 181 -16.68 -23.33 -2.27
N ASP A 182 -18.00 -23.41 -2.07
CA ASP A 182 -18.88 -24.49 -2.54
C ASP A 182 -18.55 -24.91 -4.00
N PRO A 183 -18.17 -26.18 -4.26
CA PRO A 183 -17.74 -26.66 -5.58
C PRO A 183 -18.73 -26.36 -6.73
N LYS A 184 -20.04 -26.22 -6.44
CA LYS A 184 -21.04 -25.90 -7.47
C LYS A 184 -21.09 -24.42 -7.82
N ALA A 185 -20.80 -23.53 -6.87
CA ALA A 185 -20.74 -22.09 -7.11
C ALA A 185 -19.46 -21.71 -7.88
N THR A 186 -18.36 -22.43 -7.62
CA THR A 186 -17.05 -22.18 -8.23
C THR A 186 -17.00 -22.51 -9.71
N ILE A 187 -17.65 -23.60 -10.16
CA ILE A 187 -17.69 -23.96 -11.60
C ILE A 187 -18.46 -22.90 -12.40
N ALA A 188 -19.62 -22.47 -11.89
CA ALA A 188 -20.42 -21.43 -12.54
C ALA A 188 -19.68 -20.08 -12.61
N GLN A 189 -18.92 -19.72 -11.57
CA GLN A 189 -18.12 -18.48 -11.55
C GLN A 189 -16.90 -18.57 -12.47
N VAL A 190 -16.20 -19.71 -12.51
CA VAL A 190 -15.05 -19.93 -13.42
C VAL A 190 -15.50 -19.93 -14.87
N GLU A 191 -16.66 -20.52 -15.18
CA GLU A 191 -17.25 -20.48 -16.52
C GLU A 191 -17.71 -19.07 -16.90
N ALA A 192 -18.29 -18.32 -15.96
CA ALA A 192 -18.67 -16.91 -16.18
C ALA A 192 -17.46 -16.00 -16.41
N VAL A 193 -16.35 -16.20 -15.68
CA VAL A 193 -15.11 -15.44 -15.85
C VAL A 193 -14.44 -15.77 -17.19
N LYS A 194 -14.40 -17.06 -17.57
CA LYS A 194 -13.92 -17.47 -18.90
C LYS A 194 -14.78 -16.88 -20.03
N ALA A 195 -16.10 -16.90 -19.89
CA ALA A 195 -17.01 -16.30 -20.86
C ALA A 195 -16.79 -14.77 -20.98
N ALA A 196 -16.64 -14.08 -19.84
CA ALA A 196 -16.39 -12.64 -19.80
C ALA A 196 -15.03 -12.24 -20.39
N GLN A 197 -13.98 -13.04 -20.17
CA GLN A 197 -12.65 -12.83 -20.78
C GLN A 197 -12.70 -13.05 -22.30
N THR A 198 -13.33 -14.14 -22.76
CA THR A 198 -13.46 -14.43 -24.19
C THR A 198 -14.24 -13.32 -24.93
N GLN A 199 -15.25 -12.72 -24.27
CA GLN A 199 -16.02 -11.61 -24.82
C GLN A 199 -15.23 -10.28 -24.82
N LYS A 200 -14.42 -10.04 -23.78
CA LYS A 200 -13.55 -8.85 -23.69
C LYS A 200 -12.44 -8.90 -24.74
N ASP A 201 -11.79 -10.04 -24.89
CA ASP A 201 -10.72 -10.25 -25.88
C ASP A 201 -11.25 -10.12 -27.32
N GLY A 202 -12.46 -10.64 -27.59
CA GLY A 202 -13.13 -10.45 -28.88
C GLY A 202 -13.51 -9.00 -29.18
N MET A 203 -13.93 -8.25 -28.16
CA MET A 203 -14.32 -6.84 -28.30
C MET A 203 -13.11 -5.91 -28.46
N ASP A 204 -11.99 -6.21 -27.79
CA ASP A 204 -10.74 -5.46 -27.94
C ASP A 204 -10.09 -5.74 -29.30
N LEU A 205 -10.13 -6.98 -29.78
CA LEU A 205 -9.70 -7.32 -31.15
C LEU A 205 -10.55 -6.62 -32.21
N ALA A 206 -11.88 -6.58 -32.03
CA ALA A 206 -12.78 -5.90 -32.96
C ALA A 206 -12.54 -4.38 -33.02
N LYS A 207 -12.26 -3.74 -31.87
CA LYS A 207 -11.90 -2.31 -31.82
C LYS A 207 -10.57 -2.03 -32.51
N GLU A 208 -9.57 -2.89 -32.34
CA GLU A 208 -8.27 -2.72 -32.97
C GLU A 208 -8.36 -2.92 -34.49
N VAL A 209 -9.14 -3.90 -34.96
CA VAL A 209 -9.41 -4.10 -36.39
C VAL A 209 -10.17 -2.90 -36.99
N ALA A 210 -11.18 -2.36 -36.30
CA ALA A 210 -11.90 -1.17 -36.76
C ALA A 210 -11.00 0.07 -36.87
N LYS A 211 -10.14 0.28 -35.87
CA LYS A 211 -9.15 1.38 -35.86
C LYS A 211 -8.11 1.24 -36.98
N GLN A 212 -7.71 0.02 -37.32
CA GLN A 212 -6.81 -0.23 -38.44
C GLN A 212 -7.50 -0.03 -39.79
N ALA A 213 -8.78 -0.39 -39.92
CA ALA A 213 -9.57 -0.16 -41.12
C ALA A 213 -9.78 1.34 -41.41
N GLU A 214 -10.06 2.17 -40.40
CA GLU A 214 -10.16 3.64 -40.53
C GLU A 214 -8.82 4.28 -40.93
N LYS A 215 -7.71 3.76 -40.40
CA LYS A 215 -6.37 4.23 -40.77
C LYS A 215 -5.98 3.88 -42.21
N PHE A 216 -6.55 2.80 -42.75
CA PHE A 216 -6.33 2.36 -44.13
C PHE A 216 -7.17 3.16 -45.13
N SER A 217 -8.42 3.52 -44.79
CA SER A 217 -9.28 4.34 -45.65
C SER A 217 -8.86 5.81 -45.73
N ALA A 218 -8.17 6.34 -44.72
CA ALA A 218 -7.63 7.71 -44.74
C ALA A 218 -6.38 7.89 -45.64
N LYS A 219 -5.87 6.80 -46.24
CA LYS A 219 -4.64 6.82 -47.05
C LYS A 219 -4.89 6.67 -48.56
N TYR A 220 -6.14 6.52 -49.00
CA TYR A 220 -6.54 6.43 -50.40
C TYR A 220 -7.72 7.35 -50.71
#